data_AF-A0A9E2MZZ9-F1
#
_entry.id   AF-A0A9E2MZZ9-F1
#
_cell.length_a   1.000
_cell.length_b   1.000
_cell.length_c   1.000
_cell.angle_alpha   90.00
_cell.angle_beta   90.00
_cell.angle_gamma   90.00
#
_symmetry.space_group_name_H-M   'P 1'
#
loop_
_entity.id
_entity.type
_entity.pdbx_description
1 polymer ?
#
loop_
_entity_poly.entity_id
_entity_poly.type
_entity_poly.pdbx_seq_one_letter_code
_entity_poly.pdbx_strand_id
1 'polypeptide(L)'
;MRKPAVNIEKIIGEDKFKEYYNLGLINNTALRNYKIKWDYYNLRSYQSKYDAIFILMDKYYLSYESIYSILFRKNSVKTRGN
;
A
#
# COMPACT_ATOMS: atom_id res chain seq x y z
N MET A 1 -1.23 3.73 12.38
CA MET A 1 -1.61 3.81 10.95
C MET A 1 -3.12 3.60 10.86
N ARG A 2 -3.86 4.44 10.14
CA ARG A 2 -5.31 4.24 9.96
C ARG A 2 -5.53 3.15 8.90
N LYS A 3 -6.58 2.33 9.04
CA LYS A 3 -7.03 1.42 7.98
C LYS A 3 -7.23 2.25 6.71
N PRO A 4 -6.78 1.80 5.53
CA PRO A 4 -7.16 2.48 4.31
C PRO A 4 -8.70 2.48 4.20
N ALA A 5 -9.29 3.57 3.71
CA ALA A 5 -10.74 3.76 3.79
C ALA A 5 -11.54 2.87 2.82
N VAL A 6 -10.86 2.24 1.86
CA VAL A 6 -11.49 1.62 0.70
C VAL A 6 -11.00 0.19 0.54
N ASN A 7 -11.93 -0.73 0.31
CA ASN A 7 -11.58 -2.12 -0.02
C ASN A 7 -11.04 -2.15 -1.46
N ILE A 8 -9.72 -2.24 -1.57
CA ILE A 8 -9.02 -2.20 -2.85
C ILE A 8 -9.30 -3.41 -3.74
N GLU A 9 -9.56 -4.58 -3.14
CA GLU A 9 -9.85 -5.80 -3.88
C GLU A 9 -11.15 -5.69 -4.65
N LYS A 10 -12.16 -5.05 -4.03
CA LYS A 10 -13.43 -4.74 -4.68
C LYS A 10 -13.24 -3.84 -5.89
N ILE A 11 -12.46 -2.76 -5.74
CA ILE A 11 -12.21 -1.80 -6.82
C ILE A 11 -11.49 -2.44 -8.00
N ILE A 12 -10.47 -3.27 -7.73
CA ILE A 12 -9.69 -3.91 -8.80
C ILE A 12 -10.54 -4.88 -9.62
N GLY A 13 -11.59 -5.46 -9.01
CA GLY A 13 -12.52 -6.35 -9.69
C GLY A 13 -13.47 -5.62 -10.66
N GLU A 14 -13.63 -4.30 -10.56
CA GLU A 14 -14.56 -3.54 -11.39
C GLU A 14 -14.04 -3.34 -12.82
N ASP A 15 -14.92 -3.42 -13.81
CA ASP A 15 -14.54 -3.30 -15.22
C ASP A 15 -13.97 -1.92 -15.56
N LYS A 16 -14.47 -0.85 -14.93
CA LYS A 16 -13.91 0.50 -15.06
C LYS A 16 -12.46 0.58 -14.61
N PHE A 17 -12.08 -0.18 -13.58
CA PHE A 17 -10.69 -0.22 -13.14
C PHE A 17 -9.80 -0.86 -14.20
N LYS A 18 -10.24 -1.96 -14.82
CA LYS A 18 -9.51 -2.61 -15.91
C LYS A 18 -9.34 -1.68 -17.10
N GLU A 19 -10.39 -0.93 -17.45
CA GLU A 19 -10.34 0.09 -18.51
C GLU A 19 -9.27 1.15 -18.20
N TYR A 20 -9.32 1.77 -17.03
CA TYR A 20 -8.33 2.78 -16.63
C TYR A 20 -6.91 2.22 -16.52
N TYR A 21 -6.78 0.97 -16.09
CA TYR A 21 -5.51 0.26 -16.05
C TYR A 21 -4.91 0.10 -17.45
N ASN A 22 -5.72 -0.37 -18.41
CA ASN A 22 -5.31 -0.55 -19.81
C ASN A 22 -4.99 0.78 -20.50
N LEU A 23 -5.66 1.87 -20.11
CA LEU A 23 -5.37 3.22 -20.57
C LEU A 23 -4.10 3.83 -19.93
N GLY A 24 -3.44 3.13 -19.00
CA GLY A 24 -2.25 3.64 -18.32
C GLY A 24 -2.52 4.75 -17.30
N LEU A 25 -3.78 4.95 -16.91
CA LEU A 25 -4.19 6.02 -15.97
C LEU A 25 -3.95 5.65 -14.51
N ILE A 26 -3.59 4.40 -14.23
CA ILE A 26 -3.32 3.89 -12.89
C ILE A 26 -1.82 3.90 -12.61
N ASN A 27 -1.43 4.63 -11.56
CA ASN A 27 -0.06 4.56 -11.06
C ASN A 27 0.17 3.23 -10.33
N ASN A 28 0.83 2.29 -11.00
CA ASN A 28 1.13 0.95 -10.48
C ASN A 28 1.92 0.95 -9.16
N THR A 29 2.87 1.88 -9.01
CA THR A 29 3.66 2.01 -7.78
C THR A 29 2.78 2.47 -6.61
N ALA A 30 1.92 3.47 -6.84
CA ALA A 30 0.98 3.94 -5.83
C ALA A 30 -0.04 2.85 -5.46
N LEU A 31 -0.55 2.11 -6.44
CA LEU A 31 -1.46 0.99 -6.23
C LEU A 31 -0.81 -0.12 -5.38
N ARG A 32 0.41 -0.55 -5.72
CA ARG A 32 1.16 -1.53 -4.95
C ARG A 32 1.36 -1.07 -3.51
N ASN A 33 1.78 0.19 -3.33
CA ASN A 33 2.00 0.76 -2.00
C ASN A 33 0.70 0.82 -1.18
N TYR A 34 -0.43 1.06 -1.83
CA TYR A 34 -1.75 0.99 -1.18
C TYR A 34 -2.08 -0.43 -0.73
N LYS A 35 -1.89 -1.43 -1.60
CA LYS A 35 -2.11 -2.85 -1.27
C LYS A 35 -1.25 -3.29 -0.08
N ILE A 36 0.04 -2.94 -0.06
CA ILE A 36 0.94 -3.23 1.06
C ILE A 36 0.40 -2.65 2.38
N LYS A 37 -0.11 -1.41 2.36
CA LYS A 37 -0.71 -0.79 3.57
C LYS A 37 -1.99 -1.50 4.02
N TRP A 38 -2.83 -1.91 3.08
CA TRP A 38 -4.05 -2.67 3.39
C TRP A 38 -3.71 -4.02 4.02
N ASP A 39 -2.81 -4.78 3.40
CA ASP A 39 -2.37 -6.07 3.90
C ASP A 39 -1.71 -5.96 5.27
N TYR A 40 -0.84 -4.97 5.47
CA TYR A 40 -0.25 -4.71 6.78
C TYR A 40 -1.31 -4.46 7.85
N TYR A 41 -2.33 -3.67 7.54
CA TYR A 41 -3.41 -3.42 8.48
C TYR A 41 -4.16 -4.71 8.84
N ASN A 42 -4.44 -5.55 7.85
CA ASN A 42 -5.11 -6.84 8.07
C ASN A 42 -4.22 -7.80 8.87
N LEU A 43 -2.92 -7.88 8.57
CA LEU A 43 -1.97 -8.71 9.32
C LEU A 43 -1.86 -8.27 10.78
N ARG A 44 -1.87 -6.96 11.05
CA ARG A 44 -1.72 -6.42 12.39
C ARG A 44 -2.86 -6.73 13.37
N SER A 45 -3.98 -7.30 12.90
CA SER A 45 -5.02 -7.79 13.81
C SER A 45 -4.68 -9.14 14.46
N TYR A 46 -3.71 -9.89 13.93
CA TYR A 46 -3.33 -11.21 14.46
C TYR A 46 -1.82 -11.50 14.48
N GLN A 47 -0.97 -10.69 13.83
CA GLN A 47 0.50 -10.82 13.82
C GLN A 47 1.17 -9.66 14.53
N SER A 48 2.38 -9.87 15.06
CA SER A 48 3.22 -8.79 15.59
C SER A 48 3.62 -7.79 14.50
N LYS A 49 4.18 -6.63 14.89
CA LYS A 49 4.67 -5.64 13.92
C LYS A 49 5.77 -6.22 13.03
N TYR A 50 6.73 -6.94 13.62
CA TYR A 50 7.87 -7.46 12.88
C TYR A 50 7.45 -8.62 11.97
N ASP A 51 6.63 -9.54 12.46
CA ASP A 51 6.13 -10.66 11.65
C ASP A 51 5.32 -10.17 10.45
N ALA A 52 4.45 -9.19 10.67
CA ALA A 52 3.71 -8.56 9.58
C ALA A 52 4.64 -7.93 8.53
N ILE A 53 5.75 -7.31 8.94
CA ILE A 53 6.74 -6.75 8.00
C ILE A 53 7.45 -7.86 7.23
N PHE A 54 7.90 -8.93 7.90
CA PHE A 54 8.57 -10.05 7.23
C PHE A 54 7.65 -10.75 6.21
N ILE A 55 6.39 -10.99 6.57
CA ILE A 55 5.39 -11.55 5.65
C ILE A 55 5.22 -10.66 4.41
N LEU A 56 5.20 -9.33 4.58
CA LEU A 56 5.06 -8.40 3.46
C LEU A 56 6.32 -8.34 2.60
N MET A 57 7.51 -8.43 3.19
CA MET A 57 8.77 -8.47 2.45
C MET A 57 8.79 -9.67 1.51
N ASP A 58 8.41 -10.85 2.01
CA ASP A 58 8.33 -12.08 1.23
C ASP A 58 7.25 -11.97 0.14
N LYS A 59 6.02 -11.60 0.51
CA LYS A 59 4.88 -11.50 -0.43
C LYS A 59 5.12 -10.54 -1.58
N TYR A 60 5.81 -9.42 -1.34
CA TYR A 60 6.01 -8.37 -2.34
C TYR A 60 7.43 -8.33 -2.93
N TYR A 61 8.32 -9.23 -2.50
CA TYR A 61 9.73 -9.26 -2.89
C TYR A 61 10.42 -7.90 -2.71
N LEU A 62 10.17 -7.25 -1.57
CA LEU A 62 10.71 -5.93 -1.23
C LEU A 62 11.59 -6.01 0.01
N SER A 63 12.63 -5.18 0.04
CA SER A 63 13.49 -5.04 1.21
C SER A 63 12.75 -4.48 2.41
N TYR A 64 13.26 -4.74 3.61
CA TYR A 64 12.75 -4.18 4.86
C TYR A 64 12.59 -2.66 4.77
N GLU A 65 13.62 -1.95 4.31
CA GLU A 65 13.60 -0.49 4.15
C GLU A 65 12.48 -0.01 3.21
N SER A 66 12.24 -0.75 2.13
CA SER A 66 11.16 -0.42 1.19
C SER A 66 9.79 -0.58 1.83
N ILE A 67 9.54 -1.71 2.50
CA ILE A 67 8.29 -1.94 3.24
C ILE A 67 8.12 -0.92 4.35
N TYR A 68 9.16 -0.67 5.15
CA TYR A 68 9.13 0.28 6.24
C TYR A 68 8.82 1.70 5.76
N SER A 69 9.47 2.14 4.68
CA SER A 69 9.20 3.42 4.03
C SER A 69 7.76 3.50 3.52
N ILE A 70 7.28 2.46 2.83
CA ILE A 70 5.88 2.43 2.35
C ILE A 70 4.90 2.58 3.50
N LEU A 71 5.10 1.86 4.61
CA LEU A 71 4.17 1.82 5.74
C LEU A 71 4.23 3.08 6.61
N PHE A 72 5.43 3.62 6.85
CA PHE A 72 5.65 4.58 7.93
C PHE A 72 6.25 5.92 7.47
N ARG A 73 6.60 6.08 6.19
CA ARG A 73 7.06 7.37 5.70
C ARG A 73 5.97 8.41 5.90
N LYS A 74 6.24 9.38 6.77
CA LYS A 74 5.43 10.59 6.87
C LYS A 74 5.49 11.28 5.52
N ASN A 75 4.33 11.63 4.97
CA ASN A 75 4.29 12.62 3.90
C ASN A 75 4.82 13.92 4.53
N SER A 76 6.10 14.22 4.31
CA SER A 76 6.61 15.56 4.55
C SER A 76 5.90 16.43 3.51
N VAL A 77 4.76 17.00 3.89
CA VAL A 77 4.19 18.13 3.17
C VAL A 77 5.31 19.16 3.19
N LYS A 78 5.97 19.39 2.05
CA LYS A 78 6.79 20.59 1.88
C LYS A 78 5.80 21.74 2.02
N THR A 79 5.69 22.31 3.21
CA THR A 79 5.31 23.71 3.35
C THR A 79 6.37 24.48 2.56
N ARG A 80 6.06 24.79 1.30
CA ARG A 80 6.72 25.91 0.63
C ARG A 80 6.34 27.11 1.49
N GLY A 81 7.27 27.55 2.34
CA GLY A 81 7.13 28.82 3.03
C GLY A 81 6.97 29.90 1.98
N ASN A 82 5.87 30.65 2.09
CA ASN A 82 5.74 31.96 1.47
C ASN A 82 6.64 32.94 2.23
#